data_AF-A0A1T5FBN2-F1
#
_entry.id   AF-A0A1T5FBN2-F1
#
_cell.length_a   1.000
_cell.length_b   1.000
_cell.length_c   1.000
_cell.angle_alpha   90.00
_cell.angle_beta   90.00
_cell.angle_gamma   90.00
#
_symmetry.space_group_name_H-M   'P 1'
#
loop_
_entity.id
_entity.type
_entity.pdbx_description
1 polymer ?
#
loop_
_entity_poly.entity_id
_entity_poly.type
_entity_poly.pdbx_seq_one_letter_code
_entity_poly.pdbx_strand_id
1 'polypeptide(L)' 'MESILINPRNSKELKLLSEFLEKENISSKVLSEEQLEDAGLAMLMREADRSQKVSREEIMQKLENH' A
#
# COMPACT_ATOMS: atom_id res chain seq x y z
N MET A 1 -0.22 -14.12 9.02
CA MET A 1 -0.46 -14.57 7.65
C MET A 1 0.33 -13.65 6.73
N GLU A 2 1.00 -14.21 5.76
CA GLU A 2 1.75 -13.47 4.74
C GLU A 2 0.80 -13.13 3.58
N SER A 3 1.00 -11.96 2.98
CA SER A 3 0.16 -11.47 1.88
C SER A 3 1.00 -11.25 0.64
N ILE A 4 0.41 -11.46 -0.53
CA ILE A 4 1.02 -11.15 -1.83
C ILE A 4 0.30 -9.97 -2.48
N LEU A 5 1.06 -8.98 -2.95
CA LEU A 5 0.57 -7.91 -3.81
C LEU A 5 1.13 -8.15 -5.22
N ILE A 6 0.25 -8.19 -6.22
CA ILE A 6 0.60 -8.45 -7.61
C ILE A 6 0.23 -7.21 -8.43
N ASN A 7 1.20 -6.65 -9.16
CA ASN A 7 0.98 -5.51 -10.04
C ASN A 7 1.18 -5.92 -11.51
N PRO A 8 0.11 -6.23 -12.27
CA PRO A 8 0.21 -6.64 -13.67
C PRO A 8 0.69 -5.48 -14.55
N ARG A 9 1.51 -5.78 -15.57
CA ARG A 9 2.06 -4.75 -16.47
C ARG A 9 1.04 -4.18 -17.44
N ASN A 10 -0.05 -4.90 -17.69
CA ASN A 10 -1.10 -4.52 -18.62
C ASN A 10 -2.40 -5.31 -18.36
N SER A 11 -3.47 -4.91 -19.06
CA SER A 11 -4.80 -5.51 -18.95
C SER A 11 -4.86 -6.99 -19.35
N LYS A 12 -4.01 -7.44 -20.28
CA LYS A 12 -3.96 -8.84 -20.71
C LYS A 12 -3.39 -9.72 -19.58
N GLU A 13 -2.34 -9.26 -18.92
CA GLU A 13 -1.74 -9.94 -17.77
C GLU A 13 -2.68 -9.96 -16.57
N LEU A 14 -3.35 -8.84 -16.28
CA LEU A 14 -4.38 -8.78 -15.23
C LEU A 14 -5.47 -9.83 -15.47
N LYS A 15 -6.01 -9.90 -16.69
CA LYS A 15 -7.06 -10.86 -17.05
C LYS A 15 -6.59 -12.31 -16.87
N LEU A 16 -5.40 -12.64 -17.36
CA LEU A 16 -4.83 -13.98 -17.25
C LEU A 16 -4.67 -14.41 -15.78
N LEU A 17 -4.14 -13.51 -14.94
CA LEU A 17 -3.94 -13.77 -13.51
C LEU A 17 -5.27 -13.92 -12.76
N SER A 18 -6.24 -13.05 -13.02
CA SER A 18 -7.56 -13.15 -12.38
C SER A 18 -8.25 -14.47 -12.71
N GLU A 19 -8.26 -14.88 -13.99
CA GLU A 19 -8.85 -16.15 -14.43
C GLU A 19 -8.14 -17.36 -13.82
N PHE A 20 -6.82 -17.30 -13.67
CA PHE A 20 -6.05 -18.36 -13.02
C PHE A 20 -6.38 -18.47 -11.53
N LEU A 21 -6.34 -17.36 -10.79
CA LEU A 21 -6.63 -17.35 -9.36
C LEU A 21 -8.07 -17.82 -9.07
N GLU A 22 -9.02 -17.42 -9.91
CA GLU A 22 -10.42 -17.88 -9.82
C GLU A 22 -10.53 -19.40 -10.04
N LYS A 23 -9.87 -19.95 -11.07
CA LYS A 23 -9.87 -21.40 -11.34
C LYS A 23 -9.29 -22.23 -10.20
N GLU A 24 -8.24 -21.72 -9.57
CA GLU A 24 -7.60 -22.38 -8.43
C GLU A 24 -8.34 -22.14 -7.10
N ASN A 25 -9.51 -21.49 -7.12
CA ASN A 25 -10.29 -21.12 -5.95
C ASN A 25 -9.50 -20.26 -4.94
N ILE A 26 -8.56 -19.45 -5.44
CA ILE A 26 -7.80 -18.49 -4.64
C ILE A 26 -8.55 -17.16 -4.66
N SER A 27 -9.02 -16.74 -3.49
CA SER A 27 -9.68 -15.43 -3.35
C SER A 27 -8.71 -14.31 -3.71
N SER A 28 -9.11 -13.47 -4.65
CA SER A 28 -8.35 -12.30 -5.08
C SER A 28 -9.28 -11.10 -5.25
N LYS A 29 -8.71 -9.91 -5.13
CA LYS A 29 -9.43 -8.64 -5.26
C LYS A 29 -8.61 -7.68 -6.10
N VAL A 30 -9.24 -7.08 -7.11
CA VAL A 30 -8.67 -5.95 -7.84
C VAL A 30 -8.83 -4.70 -6.98
N LEU A 31 -7.73 -4.01 -6.71
CA LEU A 31 -7.72 -2.79 -5.91
C LEU A 31 -7.95 -1.57 -6.81
N SER A 32 -8.67 -0.58 -6.30
CA SER A 32 -8.64 0.77 -6.88
C SER A 32 -7.29 1.45 -6.63
N GLU A 33 -7.04 2.55 -7.32
CA GLU A 33 -5.85 3.38 -7.12
C GLU A 33 -5.74 3.88 -5.66
N GLU A 34 -6.85 4.39 -5.10
CA GLU A 34 -6.94 4.80 -3.68
C GLU A 34 -6.59 3.64 -2.72
N GLN A 35 -7.14 2.44 -2.97
CA GLN A 35 -6.84 1.27 -2.14
C GLN A 35 -5.37 0.83 -2.24
N LEU A 36 -4.75 1.04 -3.40
CA LEU A 36 -3.33 0.75 -3.61
C LEU A 36 -2.44 1.77 -2.89
N GLU A 37 -2.81 3.06 -2.93
CA GLU A 37 -2.14 4.13 -2.20
C GLU A 37 -2.18 3.87 -0.69
N ASP A 38 -3.36 3.55 -0.15
CA ASP A 38 -3.53 3.19 1.27
C ASP A 38 -2.64 2.01 1.68
N ALA A 39 -2.56 0.98 0.84
CA ALA A 39 -1.68 -0.16 1.08
C ALA A 39 -0.21 0.24 1.07
N GLY A 40 0.20 1.10 0.13
CA GLY A 40 1.55 1.65 0.06
C GLY A 40 1.90 2.48 1.30
N LEU A 41 1.01 3.34 1.75
CA LEU A 41 1.19 4.13 2.97
C LEU A 41 1.34 3.22 4.20
N ALA A 42 0.50 2.19 4.31
CA ALA A 42 0.59 1.23 5.42
C ALA A 42 1.93 0.49 5.44
N MET A 43 2.52 0.17 4.28
CA MET A 43 3.86 -0.42 4.17
C MET A 43 4.93 0.56 4.66
N LEU A 44 4.91 1.80 4.17
CA LEU A 44 5.86 2.84 4.61
C LEU A 44 5.77 3.11 6.11
N MET A 45 4.56 3.17 6.67
CA MET A 45 4.35 3.36 8.10
C MET A 45 4.87 2.20 8.96
N ARG A 46 4.90 0.98 8.42
CA ARG A 46 5.50 -0.18 9.11
C ARG A 46 7.02 -0.12 9.12
N GLU A 47 7.62 0.41 8.06
CA GLU A 47 9.07 0.55 7.91
C GLU A 47 9.61 1.79 8.65
N ALA A 48 8.77 2.78 8.91
CA ALA A 48 9.15 4.01 9.59
C ALA A 48 9.67 3.74 11.02
N ASP A 49 10.81 4.34 11.36
CA ASP A 49 11.33 4.35 12.73
C ASP A 49 10.44 5.22 13.63
N ARG A 50 9.71 4.58 14.55
CA ARG A 50 8.78 5.25 15.49
C ARG A 50 9.44 5.61 16.82
N SER A 51 10.75 5.38 16.97
CA SER A 51 11.50 5.70 18.18
C SER A 51 11.89 7.18 18.24
N GLN A 52 12.07 7.82 17.09
CA GLN A 52 12.37 9.24 16.99
C GLN A 52 11.10 10.05 17.19
N LYS A 53 11.01 10.71 18.35
CA LYS A 53 9.86 11.55 18.73
C LYS A 53 10.32 12.99 18.86
N VAL A 54 9.52 13.89 18.35
CA VAL A 54 9.69 15.35 18.48
C VAL A 54 8.50 15.93 19.22
N SER A 55 8.67 17.11 19.84
CA SER A 55 7.56 17.76 20.54
C SER A 55 6.60 18.40 19.55
N ARG A 56 5.36 18.66 20.02
CA ARG A 56 4.36 19.36 19.21
C ARG A 56 4.86 20.76 18.82
N GLU A 57 5.51 21.45 19.75
CA GLU A 57 6.05 22.79 19.56
C GLU A 57 7.08 22.82 18.42
N GLU A 58 7.97 21.83 18.36
CA GLU A 58 8.95 21.71 17.27
C GLU A 58 8.28 21.49 15.91
N ILE A 59 7.22 20.66 15.86
CA ILE A 59 6.44 20.46 14.63
C ILE A 59 5.75 21.77 14.21
N MET A 60 5.11 22.48 15.14
CA MET A 60 4.39 23.72 14.83
C MET A 60 5.33 24.81 14.32
N GLN A 61 6.53 24.95 14.90
CA GLN A 61 7.54 25.89 14.40
C GLN A 61 7.98 25.60 12.95
N LYS A 62 8.06 24.34 12.54
CA LYS A 62 8.40 23.98 11.15
C LYS A 62 7.26 24.31 10.17
N LEU A 63 6.01 24.15 10.60
CA LEU A 63 4.84 24.43 9.77
C LEU A 63 4.57 25.93 9.60
N GLU A 64 4.92 26.76 10.59
CA GLU A 64 4.74 28.22 10.53
C GLU A 64 5.79 28.94 9.67
N ASN A 65 6.95 28.31 9.42
CA ASN A 65 8.07 28.90 8.65
C ASN A 65 8.11 28.48 7.16
N HIS A 66 7.03 27.90 6.65
CA HIS A 66 6.81 27.56 5.23
C HIS A 66 5.60 28.33 4.69
#